data_AF-A0A8S2ZDT4-F1
#
_entry.id   AF-A0A8S2ZDT4-F1
#
_cell.length_a   1.000
_cell.length_b   1.000
_cell.length_c   1.000
_cell.angle_alpha   90.00
_cell.angle_beta   90.00
_cell.angle_gamma   90.00
#
_symmetry.space_group_name_H-M   'P 1'
#
loop_
_entity.id
_entity.type
_entity.pdbx_description
1 polymer ?
#
loop_
_entity_poly.entity_id
_entity_poly.type
_entity_poly.pdbx_seq_one_letter_code
_entity_poly.pdbx_strand_id
1 'polypeptide(L)'
;ESMFVGDDPTQNLVEIPKILFLSAKNDIWEPELMVECIICARRWHQVCALHLDHTWPEGFICNTCLLEYNIKRKENRYIASKLKLTDLASKLEQRV
;
A
#
# COMPACT_ATOMS: atom_id res chain seq x y z
N GLU A 1 11.57 -36.83 0.32
CA GLU A 1 10.93 -36.00 1.35
C GLU A 1 10.11 -34.93 0.63
N SER A 2 8.82 -34.83 0.92
CA SER A 2 7.87 -33.93 0.26
C SER A 2 7.31 -32.93 1.27
N MET A 3 6.74 -31.82 0.79
CA MET A 3 6.09 -30.80 1.62
C MET A 3 4.68 -30.56 1.09
N PHE A 4 3.72 -30.29 1.99
CA PHE A 4 2.36 -29.89 1.62
C PHE A 4 2.27 -28.36 1.59
N VAL A 5 1.83 -27.80 0.46
CA VAL A 5 1.80 -26.35 0.22
C VAL A 5 0.36 -25.92 -0.11
N GLY A 6 -0.05 -24.79 0.45
CA GLY A 6 -1.30 -24.09 0.14
C GLY A 6 -1.15 -22.61 0.47
N ASP A 7 -1.84 -21.75 -0.28
CA ASP A 7 -1.85 -20.29 -0.15
C ASP A 7 -3.04 -19.76 0.67
N ASP A 8 -4.11 -20.56 0.80
CA ASP A 8 -5.29 -20.25 1.59
C ASP A 8 -5.73 -21.47 2.45
N PRO A 9 -6.17 -21.26 3.70
CA PRO A 9 -6.55 -22.35 4.61
C PRO A 9 -7.78 -23.15 4.17
N THR A 10 -8.58 -22.64 3.23
CA THR A 10 -9.74 -23.35 2.65
C THR A 10 -9.38 -24.25 1.47
N GLN A 11 -8.14 -24.17 0.98
CA GLN A 11 -7.69 -24.98 -0.14
C GLN A 11 -7.14 -26.34 0.29
N ASN A 12 -7.32 -27.34 -0.58
CA ASN A 12 -6.66 -28.63 -0.43
C ASN A 12 -5.16 -28.47 -0.69
N LEU A 13 -4.34 -28.92 0.27
CA LEU A 13 -2.89 -28.81 0.17
C LEU A 13 -2.34 -29.71 -0.94
N VAL A 14 -1.37 -29.18 -1.69
CA VAL A 14 -0.68 -29.90 -2.75
C VAL A 14 0.62 -30.48 -2.21
N GLU A 15 0.88 -31.76 -2.44
CA GLU A 15 2.16 -32.39 -2.11
C GLU A 15 3.20 -32.04 -3.19
N ILE A 16 4.28 -31.38 -2.77
CA ILE A 16 5.38 -30.95 -3.65
C ILE A 16 6.69 -31.58 -3.15
N PRO A 17 7.41 -32.35 -4.01
CA PRO A 17 8.72 -32.88 -3.67
C PRO A 17 9.74 -31.77 -3.35
N LYS A 18 10.54 -31.94 -2.28
CA LYS A 18 11.54 -30.94 -1.87
C LYS A 18 12.58 -30.62 -2.95
N ILE A 19 12.86 -31.57 -3.85
CA ILE A 19 13.81 -31.39 -4.95
C ILE A 19 13.38 -30.33 -5.98
N LEU A 20 12.09 -29.96 -6.00
CA LEU A 20 11.58 -28.90 -6.87
C LEU A 20 11.80 -27.48 -6.31
N PHE A 21 12.24 -27.36 -5.06
CA PHE A 21 12.50 -26.07 -4.42
C PHE A 21 13.92 -25.59 -4.71
N LEU A 22 14.06 -24.29 -4.92
CA LEU A 22 15.35 -23.63 -5.10
C LEU A 22 15.80 -23.03 -3.76
N SER A 23 17.04 -23.30 -3.37
CA SER A 23 17.67 -22.58 -2.27
C SER A 23 17.97 -21.15 -2.71
N ALA A 24 17.47 -20.18 -1.95
CA ALA A 24 17.66 -18.76 -2.24
C ALA A 24 18.07 -18.01 -0.97
N LYS A 25 18.81 -16.91 -1.16
CA LYS A 25 19.13 -15.95 -0.10
C LYS A 25 18.19 -14.74 -0.25
N ASN A 26 17.70 -14.23 0.88
CA ASN A 26 16.84 -13.05 0.88
C ASN A 26 17.68 -11.77 0.87
N ASP A 27 18.38 -11.51 -0.23
CA ASP A 27 19.23 -10.33 -0.44
C ASP A 27 18.91 -9.55 -1.71
N ILE A 28 17.76 -9.83 -2.32
CA ILE A 28 17.23 -9.09 -3.46
C ILE A 28 16.48 -7.85 -2.93
N TRP A 29 16.89 -6.67 -3.39
CA TRP A 29 16.23 -5.41 -3.08
C TRP A 29 15.32 -5.01 -4.24
N GLU A 30 14.01 -5.07 -4.02
CA GLU A 30 13.04 -4.59 -4.99
C GLU A 30 13.00 -3.06 -4.97
N PRO A 31 13.11 -2.39 -6.14
CA PRO A 31 13.06 -0.93 -6.20
C PRO A 31 11.64 -0.43 -5.87
N GLU A 32 11.58 0.68 -5.14
CA GLU A 32 10.33 1.36 -4.79
C GLU A 32 9.56 1.79 -6.05
N LEU A 33 8.23 1.62 -6.01
CA LEU A 33 7.35 2.03 -7.09
C LEU A 33 7.38 3.55 -7.27
N MET A 34 7.23 4.00 -8.51
CA MET A 34 7.25 5.40 -8.87
C MET A 34 5.90 5.84 -9.40
N VAL A 35 5.44 7.02 -8.98
CA VAL A 35 4.26 7.70 -9.49
C VAL A 35 4.67 8.99 -10.20
N GLU A 36 3.98 9.32 -11.28
CA GLU A 36 4.25 10.50 -12.08
C GLU A 36 3.25 11.62 -11.77
N CYS A 37 3.75 12.85 -11.61
CA CYS A 37 2.87 14.01 -11.46
C CYS A 37 2.21 14.33 -12.81
N ILE A 38 0.87 14.34 -12.85
CA ILE A 38 0.11 14.58 -14.09
C ILE A 38 0.27 16.00 -14.66
N ILE A 39 0.89 16.92 -13.91
CA ILE A 39 1.13 18.31 -14.33
C ILE A 39 2.56 18.52 -14.82
N CYS A 40 3.57 18.15 -14.02
CA CYS A 40 4.98 18.41 -14.35
C CYS A 40 5.78 17.19 -14.80
N ALA A 41 5.15 16.01 -14.93
CA ALA A 41 5.77 14.74 -15.35
C ALA A 41 6.97 14.26 -14.50
N ARG A 42 7.25 14.91 -13.36
CA ARG A 42 8.29 14.44 -12.43
C ARG A 42 7.83 13.16 -11.75
N ARG A 43 8.75 12.20 -11.63
CA ARG A 43 8.53 10.93 -10.94
C ARG A 43 8.88 11.05 -9.47
N TRP A 44 8.06 10.44 -8.62
CA TRP A 44 8.21 10.41 -7.18
C TRP A 44 8.07 8.98 -6.71
N HIS A 45 8.80 8.60 -5.66
CA HIS A 45 8.51 7.33 -4.99
C HIS A 45 7.06 7.34 -4.50
N GLN A 46 6.34 6.25 -4.69
CA GLN A 46 4.93 6.15 -4.32
C GLN A 46 4.75 6.43 -2.82
N VAL A 47 5.64 5.90 -1.97
CA VAL A 47 5.66 6.20 -0.53
C VAL A 47 5.93 7.67 -0.22
N CYS A 48 6.86 8.34 -0.93
CA CYS A 48 7.16 9.77 -0.72
C CYS A 48 6.03 10.68 -1.22
N ALA A 49 5.34 10.26 -2.29
CA ALA A 49 4.20 10.95 -2.86
C ALA A 49 2.93 10.84 -2.00
N LEU A 50 2.89 9.83 -1.11
CA LEU A 50 1.71 9.44 -0.32
C LEU A 50 0.48 9.33 -1.22
N HIS A 51 0.62 8.60 -2.34
CA HIS A 51 -0.43 8.46 -3.35
C HIS A 51 -0.90 7.01 -3.50
N LEU A 52 -2.22 6.86 -3.54
CA LEU A 52 -2.91 5.62 -3.82
C LEU A 52 -4.00 5.93 -4.84
N ASP A 53 -4.01 5.20 -5.97
CA ASP A 53 -5.00 5.38 -7.05
C ASP A 53 -6.43 5.18 -6.54
N HIS A 54 -6.62 4.27 -5.58
CA HIS A 54 -7.92 4.07 -4.92
C HIS A 54 -8.39 5.29 -4.11
N THR A 55 -7.46 6.09 -3.58
CA THR A 55 -7.79 7.31 -2.81
C THR A 55 -8.04 8.49 -3.75
N TRP A 56 -7.22 8.63 -4.79
CA TRP A 56 -7.28 9.73 -5.76
C TRP A 56 -7.22 9.17 -7.19
N PRO A 57 -8.34 8.68 -7.73
CA PRO A 57 -8.38 8.10 -9.08
C PRO A 57 -8.10 9.13 -10.19
N GLU A 58 -8.15 10.42 -9.87
CA GLU A 58 -7.85 11.52 -10.79
C GLU A 58 -6.34 11.67 -11.07
N GLY A 59 -5.50 10.93 -10.34
CA GLY A 59 -4.05 10.92 -10.50
C GLY A 59 -3.29 11.77 -9.48
N PHE A 60 -1.97 11.62 -9.48
CA PHE A 60 -1.08 12.31 -8.54
C PHE A 60 -0.71 13.70 -9.05
N ILE A 61 -0.86 14.70 -8.16
CA ILE A 61 -0.32 16.04 -8.34
C ILE A 61 0.68 16.28 -7.19
N CYS A 62 1.92 16.60 -7.53
CA CYS A 62 2.97 16.88 -6.55
C CYS A 62 2.71 18.19 -5.79
N ASN A 63 3.29 18.33 -4.59
CA ASN A 63 3.07 19.49 -3.73
C ASN A 63 3.46 20.81 -4.39
N THR A 64 4.53 20.82 -5.21
CA THR A 64 4.94 22.01 -5.97
C THR A 64 3.84 22.48 -6.92
N CYS A 65 3.26 21.57 -7.71
CA CYS A 65 2.18 21.92 -8.62
C CYS A 65 0.87 22.28 -7.88
N LEU A 66 0.58 21.66 -6.73
CA LEU A 66 -0.57 22.06 -5.91
C LEU A 66 -0.45 23.52 -5.47
N LEU A 67 0.74 23.95 -5.04
CA LEU A 67 1.01 25.32 -4.61
C LEU A 67 1.01 26.31 -5.79
N GLU A 68 1.73 25.98 -6.87
CA GLU A 68 1.87 26.87 -8.05
C GLU A 68 0.53 27.15 -8.74
N TYR A 69 -0.32 26.12 -8.89
CA TYR A 69 -1.61 26.23 -9.56
C TYR A 69 -2.77 26.50 -8.59
N ASN A 70 -2.48 26.70 -7.30
CA ASN A 70 -3.48 26.90 -6.23
C ASN A 70 -4.58 25.81 -6.22
N ILE A 71 -4.18 24.56 -6.47
CA ILE A 71 -5.08 23.40 -6.50
C ILE A 71 -5.18 22.83 -5.09
N LYS A 72 -6.41 22.72 -4.58
CA LYS A 72 -6.66 22.00 -3.32
C LYS A 72 -6.73 20.50 -3.60
N ARG A 73 -5.87 19.72 -2.93
CA ARG A 73 -5.94 18.25 -2.99
C ARG A 73 -7.29 17.80 -2.42
N LYS A 74 -7.96 16.90 -3.13
CA LYS A 74 -9.20 16.27 -2.69
C LYS A 74 -8.96 15.55 -1.36
N GLU A 75 -9.88 15.69 -0.41
CA GLU A 75 -9.73 15.06 0.91
C GLU A 75 -9.66 13.53 0.81
N ASN A 76 -8.80 12.93 1.64
CA ASN A 76 -8.75 11.49 1.79
C ASN A 76 -10.02 10.99 2.52
N ARG A 77 -10.73 10.04 1.91
CA ARG A 77 -11.92 9.40 2.49
C ARG A 77 -11.56 8.24 3.44
N TYR A 78 -10.36 7.68 3.29
CA TYR A 78 -9.83 6.54 4.03
C TYR A 78 -8.91 7.02 5.16
N ILE A 79 -9.46 7.80 6.08
CA ILE A 79 -8.74 8.28 7.29
C ILE A 79 -9.22 7.53 8.52
N ALA A 80 -8.32 7.35 9.50
CA ALA A 80 -8.63 6.61 10.73
C ALA A 80 -9.87 7.17 11.47
N SER A 81 -10.05 8.49 11.49
CA SER A 81 -11.19 9.14 12.13
C SER A 81 -12.55 8.89 11.45
N LYS A 82 -12.57 8.36 10.22
CA LYS A 82 -13.80 7.96 9.50
C LYS A 82 -14.15 6.49 9.70
N LEU A 83 -13.33 5.73 10.42
CA LEU A 83 -13.63 4.34 10.76
C LEU A 83 -14.82 4.27 11.73
N LYS A 84 -15.52 3.13 11.74
CA LYS A 84 -16.60 2.90 12.69
C LYS A 84 -16.03 2.89 14.10
N LEU A 85 -16.52 3.80 14.93
CA LEU A 85 -16.16 3.84 16.35
C LEU A 85 -16.79 2.65 17.07
N THR A 86 -16.03 2.13 18.03
CA THR A 86 -16.50 1.13 18.99
C THR A 86 -16.36 1.69 20.40
N ASP A 87 -17.16 1.22 21.34
CA ASP A 87 -17.09 1.67 22.74
C ASP A 87 -15.70 1.46 23.33
N LEU A 88 -15.04 0.35 22.96
CA LEU A 88 -13.67 0.08 23.36
C LEU A 88 -12.71 1.12 22.77
N ALA A 89 -12.76 1.38 21.47
CA ALA A 89 -11.90 2.37 20.82
C ALA A 89 -12.07 3.76 21.45
N SER A 90 -13.31 4.20 21.68
CA SER A 90 -13.62 5.48 22.32
C SER A 90 -13.01 5.59 23.72
N LYS A 91 -13.14 4.55 24.55
CA LYS A 91 -12.54 4.52 25.90
C LYS A 91 -11.01 4.55 25.87
N LEU A 92 -10.40 3.91 24.86
CA LEU A 92 -8.95 3.91 24.70
C LEU A 92 -8.44 5.28 24.25
N GLU A 93 -9.08 5.88 23.24
CA GLU A 93 -8.71 7.20 22.70
C GLU A 93 -8.84 8.32 23.75
N GLN A 94 -9.86 8.28 24.62
CA GLN A 94 -10.03 9.27 25.69
C GLN A 94 -8.98 9.19 26.81
N ARG A 95 -8.25 8.07 26.91
CA ARG A 95 -7.28 7.84 27.98
C ARG A 95 -5.86 8.27 27.60
N VAL A 96 -5.54 8.33 26.31
CA VAL A 96 -4.23 8.73 25.78
C VAL A 96 -4.07 10.24 25.89
#